data_AF-X1BB11-F1
#
_entry.id   AF-X1BB11-F1
#
_cell.length_a   1.000
_cell.length_b   1.000
_cell.length_c   1.000
_cell.angle_alpha   90.00
_cell.angle_beta   90.00
_cell.angle_gamma   90.00
#
_symmetry.space_group_name_H-M   'P 1'
#
loop_
_entity.id
_entity.type
_entity.pdbx_description
1 polymer ?
#
loop_
_entity_poly.entity_id
_entity_poly.type
_entity_poly.pdbx_seq_one_letter_code
_entity_poly.pdbx_strand_id
1 'polypeptide(L)'
;MIQKKAICAEKIYTPFELWNKSCVLVSEGKIVGIKEQKEVDSSEYDIVNFKKSIIVPGFIDIHTHGVVGHDSMGTDLKTFNTESKFYAKHGVTSFVPTTMSQSKKDTIL
;
A
#
# COMPACT_ATOMS: atom_id res chain seq x y z
N MET A 1 -8.33 -7.12 -22.03
CA MET A 1 -7.45 -8.16 -21.46
C MET A 1 -7.04 -7.70 -20.07
N ILE A 2 -7.20 -8.55 -19.05
CA ILE A 2 -6.86 -8.20 -17.67
C ILE A 2 -5.34 -8.29 -17.54
N GLN A 3 -4.69 -7.17 -17.24
CA GLN A 3 -3.24 -7.08 -17.21
C GLN A 3 -2.68 -7.74 -15.94
N LYS A 4 -2.09 -8.93 -16.09
CA LYS A 4 -1.31 -9.58 -15.04
C LYS A 4 0.04 -8.89 -14.91
N LYS A 5 0.49 -8.63 -13.68
CA LYS A 5 1.76 -7.97 -13.38
C LYS A 5 2.64 -8.83 -12.50
N ALA A 6 3.93 -8.83 -12.75
CA ALA A 6 4.93 -9.40 -11.86
C ALA A 6 5.82 -8.27 -11.34
N ILE A 7 5.77 -8.03 -10.03
CA ILE A 7 6.51 -6.96 -9.37
C ILE A 7 7.73 -7.56 -8.68
N CYS A 8 8.91 -7.34 -9.24
CA CYS A 8 10.16 -8.00 -8.84
C CYS A 8 11.05 -7.10 -8.00
N ALA A 9 11.74 -7.69 -7.02
CA ALA A 9 12.70 -7.01 -6.15
C ALA A 9 13.79 -7.97 -5.64
N GLU A 10 14.88 -7.41 -5.10
CA GLU A 10 15.96 -8.19 -4.50
C GLU A 10 15.48 -8.97 -3.27
N LYS A 11 14.60 -8.37 -2.46
CA LYS A 11 14.01 -9.01 -1.28
C LYS A 11 12.52 -8.74 -1.21
N ILE A 12 11.74 -9.79 -0.96
CA ILE A 12 10.31 -9.69 -0.62
C ILE A 12 10.14 -10.28 0.77
N TYR A 13 9.66 -9.47 1.70
CA TYR A 13 9.27 -9.94 3.02
C TYR A 13 7.77 -10.24 3.04
N THR A 14 7.43 -11.43 3.51
CA THR A 14 6.07 -11.76 3.95
C THR A 14 6.05 -11.76 5.48
N PRO A 15 4.89 -11.91 6.13
CA PRO A 15 4.84 -12.09 7.59
C PRO A 15 5.61 -13.33 8.08
N PHE A 16 5.91 -14.28 7.20
CA PHE A 16 6.44 -15.59 7.57
C PHE A 16 7.81 -15.89 6.94
N GLU A 17 8.14 -15.28 5.81
CA GLU A 17 9.24 -15.71 4.95
C GLU A 17 9.96 -14.51 4.30
N LEU A 18 11.23 -14.73 3.95
CA LEU A 18 12.01 -13.85 3.11
C LEU A 18 12.31 -14.56 1.78
N TRP A 19 11.88 -13.94 0.69
CA TRP A 19 12.14 -14.39 -0.67
C TRP A 19 13.21 -13.51 -1.31
N ASN A 20 14.29 -14.13 -1.80
CA ASN A 20 15.37 -13.40 -2.49
C ASN A 20 15.12 -13.46 -4.00
N LYS A 21 15.43 -12.36 -4.71
CA LYS A 21 15.35 -12.25 -6.19
C LYS A 21 14.06 -12.85 -6.76
N SER A 22 12.95 -12.35 -6.26
CA SER A 22 11.61 -12.91 -6.47
C SER A 22 10.63 -11.83 -6.93
N CYS A 23 9.44 -12.24 -7.36
CA CYS A 23 8.39 -11.35 -7.82
C CYS A 23 7.05 -11.67 -7.16
N VAL A 24 6.31 -10.62 -6.79
CA VAL A 24 4.90 -10.72 -6.40
C VAL A 24 4.05 -10.74 -7.67
N LEU A 25 3.24 -11.77 -7.85
CA LEU A 25 2.31 -11.90 -8.98
C LEU A 25 0.97 -11.26 -8.61
N VAL A 26 0.48 -10.37 -9.47
CA VAL A 26 -0.76 -9.62 -9.26
C VAL A 26 -1.70 -9.81 -10.45
N SER A 27 -2.94 -10.15 -10.17
CA SER A 27 -4.03 -10.23 -11.14
C SER A 27 -5.30 -9.64 -10.53
N GLU A 28 -6.02 -8.81 -11.28
CA GLU A 28 -7.28 -8.19 -10.83
C GLU A 28 -7.17 -7.46 -9.47
N GLY A 29 -6.04 -6.80 -9.23
CA GLY A 29 -5.78 -6.09 -7.97
C GLY A 29 -5.52 -7.01 -6.76
N LYS A 30 -5.41 -8.32 -6.97
CA LYS A 30 -5.12 -9.31 -5.93
C LYS A 30 -3.74 -9.91 -6.12
N ILE A 31 -3.07 -10.22 -5.00
CA ILE A 31 -1.85 -11.03 -5.01
C ILE A 31 -2.27 -12.48 -5.29
N VAL A 32 -1.73 -13.08 -6.35
CA VAL A 32 -2.03 -14.47 -6.75
C VAL A 32 -0.87 -15.43 -6.47
N GLY A 33 0.28 -14.92 -6.03
CA GLY A 33 1.42 -15.74 -5.60
C GLY A 33 2.73 -14.97 -5.56
N ILE A 34 3.79 -15.68 -5.19
CA ILE A 34 5.19 -15.24 -5.26
C ILE A 34 5.95 -16.32 -6.02
N LYS A 35 6.86 -15.91 -6.91
CA LYS A 35 7.78 -16.82 -7.62
C LYS A 35 9.18 -16.25 -7.64
N GLU A 36 10.19 -17.12 -7.76
CA GLU A 36 11.52 -16.64 -8.07
C GLU A 36 11.52 -15.92 -9.43
N GLN A 37 12.33 -14.87 -9.57
CA GLN A 37 12.32 -14.04 -10.79
C GLN A 37 12.62 -14.86 -12.06
N LYS A 38 13.41 -15.94 -11.94
CA LYS A 38 13.75 -16.84 -13.06
C LYS A 38 12.57 -17.70 -13.53
N GLU A 39 11.52 -17.82 -12.73
CA GLU A 39 10.35 -18.68 -12.97
C GLU A 39 9.14 -17.88 -13.46
N VAL A 40 9.27 -16.56 -13.62
CA VAL A 40 8.21 -15.68 -14.11
C VAL A 40 8.20 -15.71 -15.64
N ASP A 41 7.06 -16.06 -16.21
CA ASP A 41 6.83 -16.05 -17.65
C ASP A 41 6.48 -14.63 -18.14
N SER A 42 7.37 -14.03 -18.93
CA SER A 42 7.18 -12.70 -19.52
C SER A 42 6.13 -12.66 -20.63
N SER A 43 5.68 -13.81 -21.13
CA SER A 43 4.54 -13.89 -22.06
C SER A 43 3.20 -13.79 -21.33
N GLU A 44 3.16 -14.14 -20.04
CA GLU A 44 1.95 -14.10 -19.21
C GLU A 44 1.87 -12.81 -18.37
N TYR A 45 3.01 -12.30 -17.87
CA TYR A 45 3.06 -11.16 -16.94
C TYR A 45 3.79 -9.96 -17.53
N ASP A 46 3.24 -8.77 -17.30
CA ASP A 46 3.97 -7.51 -17.44
C ASP A 46 4.94 -7.34 -16.26
N ILE A 47 6.24 -7.37 -16.54
CA ILE A 47 7.30 -7.43 -15.52
C ILE A 47 7.77 -6.01 -15.15
N VAL A 48 7.62 -5.67 -13.87
CA VAL A 48 8.15 -4.44 -13.28
C VAL A 48 9.25 -4.79 -12.29
N ASN A 49 10.49 -4.37 -12.54
CA ASN A 49 11.63 -4.73 -11.70
C ASN A 49 12.21 -3.52 -10.94
N PHE A 50 12.13 -3.55 -9.61
CA PHE A 50 12.62 -2.53 -8.70
C PHE A 50 14.08 -2.75 -8.24
N LYS A 51 14.82 -3.66 -8.86
CA LYS A 51 16.25 -3.93 -8.64
C LYS A 51 16.57 -4.17 -7.16
N LYS A 52 17.48 -3.37 -6.58
CA LYS A 52 18.00 -3.51 -5.20
C LYS A 52 17.00 -3.09 -4.11
N SER A 53 15.74 -2.85 -4.47
CA SER A 53 14.68 -2.51 -3.52
C SER A 53 14.22 -3.71 -2.72
N ILE A 54 13.46 -3.41 -1.67
CA ILE A 54 12.69 -4.38 -0.90
C ILE A 54 11.20 -4.19 -1.20
N ILE A 55 10.44 -5.28 -1.18
CA ILE A 55 8.98 -5.26 -1.16
C ILE A 55 8.53 -5.81 0.20
N VAL A 56 7.59 -5.10 0.81
CA VAL A 56 6.94 -5.47 2.06
C VAL A 56 5.43 -5.24 1.89
N PRO A 57 4.56 -5.88 2.70
CA PRO A 57 3.16 -5.49 2.78
C PRO A 57 3.07 -4.00 3.12
N GLY A 58 2.12 -3.30 2.48
CA GLY A 58 1.86 -1.90 2.81
C GLY A 58 1.52 -1.74 4.28
N PHE A 59 2.02 -0.69 4.91
CA PHE A 59 1.81 -0.45 6.34
C PHE A 59 0.36 -0.10 6.62
N ILE A 60 -0.07 -0.43 7.84
CA ILE A 60 -1.39 -0.10 8.38
C ILE A 60 -1.19 0.84 9.56
N ASP A 61 -1.67 2.07 9.43
CA ASP A 61 -1.64 3.06 10.52
C ASP A 61 -2.98 3.08 11.26
N ILE A 62 -3.01 2.45 12.43
CA ILE A 62 -4.24 2.31 13.21
C ILE A 62 -4.59 3.56 14.03
N HIS A 63 -3.72 4.58 14.05
CA HIS A 63 -3.93 5.76 14.89
C HIS A 63 -3.25 7.00 14.30
N THR A 64 -4.03 7.83 13.62
CA THR A 64 -3.54 9.08 13.02
C THR A 64 -4.59 10.18 13.10
N HIS A 65 -4.20 11.38 13.51
CA HIS A 65 -5.12 12.50 13.73
C HIS A 65 -5.27 13.43 12.52
N GLY A 66 -4.50 13.19 11.47
CA GLY A 66 -4.49 14.03 10.27
C GLY A 66 -3.08 14.32 9.80
N VAL A 67 -2.97 14.75 8.54
CA VAL A 67 -1.68 15.00 7.89
C VAL A 67 -1.81 16.08 6.83
N VAL A 68 -0.69 16.65 6.39
CA VAL A 68 -0.62 17.71 5.36
C VAL A 68 -1.55 18.90 5.61
N GLY A 69 -1.70 19.30 6.87
CA GLY A 69 -2.53 20.45 7.26
C GLY A 69 -4.03 20.15 7.35
N HIS A 70 -4.41 18.87 7.28
CA HIS A 70 -5.76 18.40 7.52
C HIS A 70 -5.87 17.64 8.85
N ASP A 71 -7.08 17.63 9.41
CA ASP A 71 -7.46 16.95 10.63
C ASP A 71 -8.50 15.88 10.29
N SER A 72 -8.35 14.69 10.89
CA SER A 72 -9.26 13.54 10.76
C SER A 72 -10.68 13.79 11.30
N MET A 73 -10.89 14.90 12.01
CA MET A 73 -12.21 15.40 12.42
C MET A 73 -12.99 16.10 11.27
N GLY A 74 -12.35 16.32 10.11
CA GLY A 74 -12.99 16.93 8.93
C GLY A 74 -13.98 16.01 8.20
N THR A 75 -14.92 16.60 7.44
CA THR A 75 -15.97 15.87 6.68
C THR A 75 -15.70 15.71 5.18
N ASP A 76 -14.66 16.32 4.63
CA ASP A 76 -14.49 16.41 3.18
C ASP A 76 -13.74 15.19 2.61
N LEU A 77 -14.36 14.53 1.62
CA LEU A 77 -13.73 13.45 0.85
C LEU A 77 -12.43 13.90 0.16
N LYS A 78 -12.29 15.18 -0.20
CA LYS A 78 -11.05 15.70 -0.78
C LYS A 78 -9.90 15.68 0.23
N THR A 79 -10.19 15.95 1.49
CA THR A 79 -9.22 15.84 2.59
C THR A 79 -8.72 14.40 2.69
N PHE A 80 -9.63 13.43 2.80
CA PHE A 80 -9.22 12.01 2.90
C PHE A 80 -8.45 11.51 1.68
N ASN A 81 -8.76 11.98 0.47
CA ASN A 81 -7.97 11.64 -0.72
C ASN A 81 -6.56 12.24 -0.69
N THR A 82 -6.42 13.45 -0.16
CA THR A 82 -5.13 14.12 0.00
C THR A 82 -4.26 13.39 1.03
N GLU A 83 -4.85 13.04 2.17
CA GLU A 83 -4.22 12.22 3.20
C GLU A 83 -3.81 10.84 2.64
N SER A 84 -4.71 10.15 1.93
CA SER A 84 -4.44 8.84 1.34
C SER A 84 -3.24 8.85 0.39
N LYS A 85 -3.11 9.88 -0.45
CA LYS A 85 -1.94 10.05 -1.35
C LYS A 85 -0.65 10.32 -0.57
N PHE A 86 -0.74 11.10 0.50
CA PHE A 86 0.42 11.35 1.36
C PHE A 86 0.88 10.05 2.05
N TYR A 87 -0.04 9.30 2.65
CA TYR A 87 0.26 8.02 3.30
C TYR A 87 0.86 7.01 2.32
N ALA A 88 0.27 6.87 1.12
CA ALA A 88 0.79 5.97 0.09
C ALA A 88 2.23 6.29 -0.32
N LYS A 89 2.60 7.59 -0.37
CA LYS A 89 3.98 8.02 -0.65
C LYS A 89 4.98 7.61 0.45
N HIS A 90 4.49 7.36 1.67
CA HIS A 90 5.28 6.95 2.83
C HIS A 90 5.10 5.46 3.17
N GLY A 91 4.48 4.68 2.29
CA GLY A 91 4.33 3.22 2.45
C GLY A 91 3.12 2.78 3.28
N VAL A 92 2.28 3.72 3.76
CA VAL A 92 1.02 3.40 4.45
C VAL A 92 -0.09 3.25 3.41
N THR A 93 -0.71 2.07 3.37
CA THR A 93 -1.73 1.72 2.35
C THR A 93 -3.13 1.60 2.92
N SER A 94 -3.26 1.62 4.25
CA SER A 94 -4.53 1.64 4.96
C SER A 94 -4.33 2.37 6.29
N PHE A 95 -5.30 3.16 6.70
CA PHE A 95 -5.21 3.89 7.96
C PHE A 95 -6.59 4.10 8.57
N VAL A 96 -6.62 4.36 9.89
CA VAL A 96 -7.83 4.71 10.64
C VAL A 96 -7.76 6.19 10.99
N PRO A 97 -8.55 7.06 10.34
CA PRO A 97 -8.69 8.45 10.74
C PRO A 97 -9.20 8.51 12.18
N THR A 98 -8.37 9.05 13.09
CA THR A 98 -8.63 8.97 14.52
C THR A 98 -9.03 10.33 15.06
N THR A 99 -10.22 10.35 15.68
CA THR A 99 -10.78 11.54 16.31
C THR A 99 -10.04 11.93 17.59
N MET A 100 -10.26 13.15 18.06
CA MET A 100 -9.86 13.62 19.39
C MET A 100 -11.08 14.09 20.19
N SER A 101 -10.97 14.11 21.51
CA SER A 101 -11.99 14.71 22.37
C SER A 101 -12.13 16.20 22.04
N GLN A 102 -13.34 16.63 21.71
CA GLN A 102 -13.61 18.03 21.37
C GLN A 102 -15.05 18.44 21.74
N SER A 103 -15.28 19.76 21.79
CA SER A 103 -16.62 20.31 21.98
C SER A 103 -17.55 19.92 20.81
N LYS A 104 -18.85 19.71 21.09
CA LYS A 104 -19.81 19.18 20.10
C LYS A 104 -19.87 20.00 18.79
N LYS A 105 -19.68 21.32 18.87
CA LYS A 105 -19.69 22.19 17.68
C LYS A 105 -18.52 21.95 16.72
N ASP A 106 -17.43 21.33 17.22
CA ASP A 106 -16.23 21.04 16.43
C ASP A 106 -16.05 19.53 16.23
N THR A 107 -17.10 18.73 16.47
CA THR A 107 -17.16 17.30 16.14
C THR A 107 -18.09 17.05 14.96
N ILE A 108 -17.85 15.94 14.25
CA ILE A 108 -18.67 15.45 13.13
C ILE A 108 -20.02 14.83 13.54
N LEU A 109 -20.35 14.88 14.84
CA LEU A 109 -21.55 14.35 15.51
C LEU A 109 -22.24 15.49 16.28
#